data_AF-A0A1H6RHI1-F1
#
_entry.id   AF-A0A1H6RHI1-F1
#
_cell.length_a   1.000
_cell.length_b   1.000
_cell.length_c   1.000
_cell.angle_alpha   90.00
_cell.angle_beta   90.00
_cell.angle_gamma   90.00
#
_symmetry.space_group_name_H-M   'P 1'
#
loop_
_entity.id
_entity.type
_entity.pdbx_description
1 polymer ?
#
loop_
_entity_poly.entity_id
_entity_poly.type
_entity_poly.pdbx_seq_one_letter_code
_entity_poly.pdbx_strand_id
1 'polypeptide(L)'
;MLDDLCILPNARFQEVLAQIEREHKKLVLVIDAEKRLQGIITDGDIRRKLLSLDTNTSPFDLQAYQLMRTNYLQLTKDACRQQVIESFKEERIDFLPIVDHQGCLVNLLTKRQFHVLLLEDKDFKLTDDFSTLDTSRLEQEIYPRPWGFYKSTLLTPDAQAKVICVEPQGKLSLQKHFRREEHWIVIKGEGCVSLELSNKAIYAGDYIYIPRGCKHQLTNTGKERLMLAEVQLGDYFGEDDIIRYQDIYGRVSNHSL
;
A
#
# COMPACT_ATOMS: atom_id res chain seq x y z
N MET A 1 7.12 -18.06 -11.73
CA MET A 1 6.89 -16.90 -10.85
C MET A 1 7.99 -16.69 -9.81
N LEU A 2 8.37 -17.71 -9.00
CA LEU A 2 9.58 -17.62 -8.16
C LEU A 2 10.87 -17.84 -8.97
N ASP A 3 10.83 -18.75 -9.94
CA ASP A 3 11.97 -18.98 -10.84
C ASP A 3 12.32 -17.69 -11.62
N ASP A 4 11.34 -16.82 -11.88
CA ASP A 4 11.51 -15.50 -12.49
C ASP A 4 12.15 -14.49 -11.53
N LEU A 5 12.51 -14.85 -10.30
CA LEU A 5 13.29 -14.00 -9.39
C LEU A 5 14.67 -14.60 -9.11
N CYS A 6 14.97 -15.76 -9.68
CA CYS A 6 16.13 -16.55 -9.34
C CYS A 6 17.21 -16.48 -10.42
N ILE A 7 18.46 -16.41 -10.00
CA ILE A 7 19.64 -16.56 -10.87
C ILE A 7 20.65 -17.49 -10.24
N LEU A 8 21.55 -18.03 -11.06
CA LEU A 8 22.69 -18.83 -10.59
C LEU A 8 23.83 -17.91 -10.11
N PRO A 9 24.74 -18.40 -9.24
CA PRO A 9 25.80 -17.56 -8.66
C PRO A 9 26.81 -17.06 -9.71
N ASN A 10 26.97 -17.79 -10.81
CA ASN A 10 27.85 -17.45 -11.93
C ASN A 10 27.19 -16.51 -12.97
N ALA A 11 25.92 -16.12 -12.78
CA ALA A 11 25.23 -15.20 -13.66
C ALA A 11 25.97 -13.86 -13.73
N ARG A 12 26.08 -13.29 -14.92
CA ARG A 12 26.83 -12.05 -15.17
C ARG A 12 26.09 -10.83 -14.67
N PHE A 13 26.82 -9.76 -14.37
CA PHE A 13 26.26 -8.48 -13.92
C PHE A 13 25.08 -7.97 -14.77
N GLN A 14 25.16 -8.09 -16.10
CA GLN A 14 24.08 -7.70 -17.01
C GLN A 14 22.81 -8.53 -16.82
N GLU A 15 22.96 -9.82 -16.57
CA GLU A 15 21.83 -10.73 -16.33
C GLU A 15 21.15 -10.36 -15.00
N VAL A 16 21.93 -10.04 -13.97
CA VAL A 16 21.40 -9.55 -12.69
C VAL A 16 20.60 -8.26 -12.87
N LEU A 17 21.15 -7.28 -13.59
CA LEU A 17 20.46 -6.01 -13.86
C LEU A 17 19.17 -6.22 -14.67
N ALA A 18 19.23 -7.01 -15.73
CA ALA A 18 18.08 -7.33 -16.56
C ALA A 18 16.97 -8.00 -15.74
N GLN A 19 17.35 -8.84 -14.76
CA GLN A 19 16.40 -9.49 -13.88
C GLN A 19 15.71 -8.51 -12.93
N ILE A 20 16.47 -7.58 -12.34
CA ILE A 20 15.92 -6.54 -11.46
C ILE A 20 14.95 -5.64 -12.22
N GLU A 21 15.30 -5.24 -13.45
CA GLU A 21 14.46 -4.37 -14.28
C GLU A 21 13.15 -5.05 -14.68
N ARG A 22 13.20 -6.33 -15.08
CA ARG A 22 12.02 -7.09 -15.53
C ARG A 22 10.98 -7.26 -14.44
N GLU A 23 11.41 -7.52 -13.21
CA GLU A 23 10.50 -8.01 -12.16
C GLU A 23 9.93 -6.90 -11.27
N HIS A 24 10.39 -5.64 -11.41
CA HIS A 24 9.97 -4.47 -10.62
C HIS A 24 10.03 -4.61 -9.08
N LYS A 25 10.41 -5.77 -8.55
CA LYS A 25 10.47 -6.13 -7.13
C LYS A 25 11.79 -5.71 -6.46
N LYS A 26 12.72 -5.11 -7.22
CA LYS A 26 14.02 -4.59 -6.73
C LYS A 26 14.88 -5.62 -5.99
N LEU A 27 14.67 -6.90 -6.30
CA LEU A 27 15.27 -8.05 -5.64
C LEU A 27 15.51 -9.17 -6.64
N VAL A 28 16.66 -9.82 -6.48
CA VAL A 28 17.00 -11.08 -7.14
C VAL A 28 17.51 -12.06 -6.08
N LEU A 29 17.07 -13.31 -6.17
CA LEU A 29 17.48 -14.42 -5.32
C LEU A 29 18.57 -15.21 -6.05
N VAL A 30 19.65 -15.53 -5.37
CA VAL A 30 20.73 -16.36 -5.91
C VAL A 30 20.57 -17.76 -5.38
N ILE A 31 20.38 -18.73 -6.26
CA ILE A 31 20.18 -20.14 -5.92
C ILE A 31 21.23 -21.03 -6.58
N ASP A 32 21.53 -22.17 -5.99
CA ASP A 32 22.37 -23.20 -6.64
C ASP A 32 21.56 -24.10 -7.60
N ALA A 33 22.23 -25.10 -8.18
CA ALA A 33 21.62 -26.06 -9.11
C ALA A 33 20.52 -26.91 -8.44
N GLU A 34 20.62 -27.10 -7.13
CA GLU A 34 19.64 -27.80 -6.29
C GLU A 34 18.54 -26.88 -5.75
N LYS A 35 18.46 -25.63 -6.22
CA LYS A 35 17.52 -24.58 -5.78
C LYS A 35 17.68 -24.12 -4.32
N ARG A 36 18.83 -24.37 -3.69
CA ARG A 36 19.11 -23.82 -2.34
C ARG A 36 19.45 -22.36 -2.43
N LEU A 37 18.87 -21.56 -1.54
CA LEU A 37 19.11 -20.13 -1.49
C LEU A 37 20.51 -19.85 -0.94
N GLN A 38 21.35 -19.22 -1.76
CA GLN A 38 22.75 -18.89 -1.45
C GLN A 38 22.93 -17.42 -1.06
N GLY A 39 22.07 -16.54 -1.56
CA GLY A 39 22.22 -15.10 -1.38
C GLY A 39 21.06 -14.32 -1.96
N ILE A 40 21.06 -13.02 -1.67
CA ILE A 40 20.10 -12.07 -2.23
C ILE A 40 20.82 -10.83 -2.76
N ILE A 41 20.28 -10.24 -3.81
CA ILE A 41 20.79 -9.02 -4.45
C ILE A 41 19.67 -8.01 -4.55
N THR A 42 19.92 -6.78 -4.09
CA THR A 42 19.02 -5.62 -4.25
C THR A 42 19.73 -4.49 -4.98
N ASP A 43 18.99 -3.46 -5.43
CA ASP A 43 19.57 -2.21 -5.97
C ASP A 43 20.63 -1.61 -5.03
N GLY A 44 20.40 -1.71 -3.73
CA GLY A 44 21.35 -1.24 -2.71
C GLY A 44 22.66 -2.01 -2.71
N ASP A 45 22.62 -3.33 -2.94
CA ASP A 45 23.82 -4.17 -3.02
C ASP A 45 24.62 -3.86 -4.27
N ILE A 46 23.94 -3.72 -5.42
CA ILE A 46 24.56 -3.31 -6.69
C ILE A 46 25.24 -1.94 -6.54
N ARG A 47 24.50 -0.94 -6.05
CA ARG A 47 25.04 0.40 -5.84
C ARG A 47 26.27 0.38 -4.93
N ARG A 48 26.20 -0.34 -3.80
CA ARG A 48 27.36 -0.46 -2.87
C ARG A 48 28.56 -1.09 -3.57
N LYS A 49 28.34 -2.14 -4.36
CA LYS A 49 29.42 -2.82 -5.06
C LYS A 49 30.06 -1.91 -6.11
N LEU A 50 29.26 -1.22 -6.91
CA LEU A 50 29.74 -0.28 -7.93
C LEU A 50 30.60 0.84 -7.31
N LEU A 51 30.20 1.36 -6.15
CA LEU A 51 30.96 2.38 -5.43
C LEU A 51 32.26 1.86 -4.80
N SER A 52 32.38 0.56 -4.58
CA SER A 52 33.58 -0.07 -4.01
C SER A 52 34.56 -0.60 -5.07
N LEU A 53 34.24 -0.50 -6.36
CA LEU A 53 35.11 -0.98 -7.44
C LEU A 53 36.31 -0.06 -7.63
N ASP A 54 37.47 -0.66 -7.85
CA ASP A 54 38.65 0.06 -8.33
C ASP A 54 38.43 0.56 -9.76
N THR A 55 39.08 1.66 -10.13
CA THR A 55 38.92 2.29 -11.46
C THR A 55 39.29 1.39 -12.64
N ASN A 56 40.03 0.30 -12.38
CA ASN A 56 40.47 -0.66 -13.39
C ASN A 56 39.54 -1.89 -13.51
N THR A 57 38.55 -2.02 -12.64
CA THR A 57 37.62 -3.16 -12.68
C THR A 57 36.34 -2.77 -13.40
N SER A 58 36.04 -3.42 -14.52
CA SER A 58 34.76 -3.23 -15.19
C SER A 58 33.65 -3.90 -14.38
N PRO A 59 32.54 -3.19 -14.07
CA PRO A 59 31.36 -3.81 -13.45
C PRO A 59 30.82 -5.01 -14.22
N PHE A 60 31.00 -5.02 -15.54
CA PHE A 60 30.53 -6.07 -16.43
C PHE A 60 31.26 -7.40 -16.27
N ASP A 61 32.42 -7.39 -15.59
CA ASP A 61 33.17 -8.61 -15.26
C ASP A 61 32.66 -9.29 -14.00
N LEU A 62 31.77 -8.64 -13.24
CA LEU A 62 31.23 -9.18 -12.00
C LEU A 62 30.18 -10.27 -12.26
N GLN A 63 30.13 -11.22 -11.34
CA GLN A 63 29.12 -12.27 -11.26
C GLN A 63 28.25 -12.11 -10.01
N ALA A 64 27.07 -12.72 -10.03
CA ALA A 64 26.06 -12.61 -8.97
C ALA A 64 26.60 -12.92 -7.57
N TYR A 65 27.44 -13.95 -7.42
CA TYR A 65 28.04 -14.30 -6.13
C TYR A 65 28.92 -13.18 -5.52
N GLN A 66 29.45 -12.28 -6.35
CA GLN A 66 30.26 -11.13 -5.91
C GLN A 66 29.42 -9.91 -5.56
N LEU A 67 28.14 -9.90 -5.97
CA LEU A 67 27.16 -8.85 -5.73
C LEU A 67 26.26 -9.16 -4.54
N MET A 68 25.98 -10.45 -4.30
CA MET A 68 25.01 -10.90 -3.32
C MET A 68 25.48 -10.67 -1.88
N ARG A 69 24.52 -10.42 -0.99
CA ARG A 69 24.73 -10.55 0.45
C ARG A 69 24.28 -11.94 0.90
N THR A 70 25.02 -12.49 1.86
CA THR A 70 24.76 -13.81 2.47
C THR A 70 24.16 -13.71 3.87
N ASN A 71 24.26 -12.54 4.51
CA ASN A 71 23.56 -12.25 5.76
C ASN A 71 22.19 -11.66 5.44
N TYR A 72 21.16 -12.50 5.44
CA TYR A 72 19.78 -12.12 5.20
C TYR A 72 18.85 -12.95 6.08
N LEU A 73 17.70 -12.39 6.42
CA LEU A 73 16.68 -13.10 7.17
C LEU A 73 15.88 -14.00 6.23
N GLN A 74 15.61 -15.23 6.65
CA GLN A 74 14.76 -16.21 5.97
C GLN A 74 13.92 -16.96 6.99
N LEU A 75 12.81 -17.55 6.55
CA LEU A 75 11.96 -18.39 7.38
C LEU A 75 11.80 -19.79 6.78
N THR A 76 11.56 -20.78 7.63
CA THR A 76 11.13 -22.11 7.15
C THR A 76 9.66 -22.07 6.75
N LYS A 77 9.24 -22.93 5.82
CA LYS A 77 7.84 -23.04 5.38
C LYS A 77 6.83 -23.32 6.50
N ASP A 78 7.29 -23.91 7.61
CA ASP A 78 6.48 -24.27 8.77
C ASP A 78 6.51 -23.19 9.87
N ALA A 79 7.18 -22.05 9.63
CA ALA A 79 7.22 -20.95 10.58
C ALA A 79 5.81 -20.40 10.86
N CYS A 80 5.57 -20.06 12.13
CA CYS A 80 4.28 -19.56 12.57
C CYS A 80 4.12 -18.05 12.26
N ARG A 81 2.86 -17.58 12.29
CA ARG A 81 2.52 -16.16 12.07
C ARG A 81 3.32 -15.20 12.97
N GLN A 82 3.58 -15.57 14.22
CA GLN A 82 4.35 -14.74 15.15
C GLN A 82 5.80 -14.52 14.67
N GLN A 83 6.44 -15.54 14.09
CA GLN A 83 7.80 -15.42 13.55
C GLN A 83 7.83 -14.48 12.34
N VAL A 84 6.79 -14.52 11.50
CA VAL A 84 6.64 -13.59 10.36
C VAL A 84 6.47 -12.15 10.86
N ILE A 85 5.63 -11.93 11.87
CA ILE A 85 5.45 -10.61 12.50
C ILE A 85 6.78 -10.08 13.03
N GLU A 86 7.49 -10.89 13.82
CA GLU A 86 8.77 -10.49 14.42
C GLU A 86 9.80 -10.12 13.34
N SER A 87 9.84 -10.90 12.26
CA SER A 87 10.74 -10.66 11.13
C SER A 87 10.46 -9.35 10.41
N PHE A 88 9.18 -8.98 10.22
CA PHE A 88 8.81 -7.73 9.55
C PHE A 88 8.73 -6.50 10.46
N LYS A 89 8.92 -6.64 11.79
CA LYS A 89 9.07 -5.49 12.69
C LYS A 89 10.27 -4.63 12.32
N GLU A 90 11.34 -5.25 11.82
CA GLU A 90 12.50 -4.53 11.36
C GLU A 90 12.16 -3.66 10.13
N GLU A 91 12.44 -2.36 10.22
CA GLU A 91 12.12 -1.40 9.15
C GLU A 91 12.85 -1.69 7.84
N ARG A 92 14.02 -2.36 7.90
CA ARG A 92 14.88 -2.59 6.73
C ARG A 92 14.53 -3.86 5.95
N ILE A 93 13.61 -4.67 6.44
CA ILE A 93 13.25 -5.95 5.82
C ILE A 93 11.94 -5.78 5.04
N ASP A 94 12.06 -5.74 3.72
CA ASP A 94 10.91 -5.62 2.81
C ASP A 94 10.41 -6.97 2.28
N PHE A 95 11.18 -8.03 2.49
CA PHE A 95 10.90 -9.36 1.96
C PHE A 95 11.54 -10.46 2.82
N LEU A 96 10.90 -11.63 2.83
CA LEU A 96 11.31 -12.82 3.55
C LEU A 96 11.28 -14.02 2.60
N PRO A 97 12.45 -14.53 2.18
CA PRO A 97 12.55 -15.81 1.53
C PRO A 97 12.07 -16.92 2.46
N ILE A 98 11.26 -17.82 1.92
CA ILE A 98 10.74 -19.00 2.60
C ILE A 98 11.44 -20.21 2.04
N VAL A 99 12.05 -21.02 2.90
CA VAL A 99 12.80 -22.22 2.53
C VAL A 99 12.22 -23.47 3.18
N ASP A 100 12.55 -24.64 2.63
CA ASP A 100 12.32 -25.91 3.32
C ASP A 100 13.46 -26.23 4.32
N HIS A 101 13.41 -27.41 4.94
CA HIS A 101 14.45 -27.84 5.89
C HIS A 101 15.82 -28.12 5.25
N GLN A 102 15.88 -28.24 3.91
CA GLN A 102 17.12 -28.43 3.15
C GLN A 102 17.70 -27.10 2.65
N GLY A 103 17.02 -25.97 2.92
CA GLY A 103 17.41 -24.64 2.44
C GLY A 103 16.97 -24.35 1.01
N CYS A 104 16.17 -25.22 0.39
CA CYS A 104 15.62 -25.00 -0.93
C CYS A 104 14.57 -23.90 -0.88
N LEU A 105 14.63 -22.96 -1.82
CA LEU A 105 13.67 -21.87 -1.91
C LEU A 105 12.27 -22.43 -2.23
N VAL A 106 11.31 -22.12 -1.37
CA VAL A 106 9.91 -22.53 -1.50
C VAL A 106 9.04 -21.35 -1.93
N ASN A 107 9.25 -20.18 -1.32
CA ASN A 107 8.43 -19.01 -1.59
C ASN A 107 9.14 -17.69 -1.21
N LEU A 108 8.50 -16.56 -1.50
CA LEU A 108 8.94 -15.23 -1.11
C LEU A 108 7.72 -14.43 -0.64
N LEU A 109 7.72 -14.06 0.64
CA LEU A 109 6.71 -13.18 1.20
C LEU A 109 7.26 -11.76 1.26
N THR A 110 6.59 -10.79 0.65
CA THR A 110 6.94 -9.37 0.81
C THR A 110 6.19 -8.75 1.98
N LYS A 111 6.76 -7.70 2.57
CA LYS A 111 6.13 -6.95 3.65
C LYS A 111 4.78 -6.37 3.22
N ARG A 112 4.68 -5.90 1.97
CA ARG A 112 3.41 -5.43 1.37
C ARG A 112 2.36 -6.55 1.34
N GLN A 113 2.69 -7.72 0.83
CA GLN A 113 1.75 -8.86 0.84
C GLN A 113 1.34 -9.23 2.26
N PHE A 114 2.28 -9.22 3.21
CA PHE A 114 1.98 -9.49 4.60
C PHE A 114 1.03 -8.47 5.21
N HIS A 115 1.17 -7.18 4.90
CA HIS A 115 0.20 -6.15 5.31
C HIS A 115 -1.21 -6.43 4.77
N VAL A 116 -1.37 -6.87 3.52
CA VAL A 116 -2.69 -7.27 2.99
C VAL A 116 -3.27 -8.43 3.78
N LEU A 117 -2.47 -9.47 4.06
CA LEU A 117 -2.90 -10.62 4.86
C LEU A 117 -3.37 -10.23 6.27
N LEU A 118 -2.68 -9.27 6.90
CA LEU A 118 -3.08 -8.72 8.20
C LEU A 118 -4.42 -7.96 8.14
N LEU A 119 -4.65 -7.20 7.06
CA LEU A 119 -5.86 -6.39 6.89
C LEU A 119 -7.09 -7.22 6.52
N GLU A 120 -6.91 -8.33 5.80
CA GLU A 120 -8.01 -9.22 5.41
C GLU A 120 -8.33 -10.28 6.46
N ASP A 121 -7.56 -10.32 7.55
CA ASP A 121 -7.63 -11.34 8.61
C ASP A 121 -7.71 -12.78 8.09
N LYS A 122 -6.92 -13.08 7.05
CA LYS A 122 -6.87 -14.41 6.44
C LYS A 122 -5.81 -15.27 7.13
N ASP A 123 -6.16 -16.53 7.37
CA ASP A 123 -5.16 -17.56 7.59
C ASP A 123 -4.36 -17.81 6.31
N PHE A 124 -3.06 -18.04 6.46
CA PHE A 124 -2.17 -18.31 5.34
C PHE A 124 -1.11 -19.33 5.75
N LYS A 125 -0.67 -20.12 4.77
CA LYS A 125 0.54 -20.92 4.84
C LYS A 125 1.62 -20.22 4.04
N LEU A 126 2.88 -20.36 4.47
CA LEU A 126 4.01 -19.74 3.77
C LEU A 126 4.28 -20.36 2.40
N THR A 127 3.60 -21.47 2.07
CA THR A 127 3.59 -22.11 0.76
C THR A 127 2.52 -21.58 -0.19
N ASP A 128 1.63 -20.69 0.28
CA ASP A 128 0.52 -20.19 -0.54
C ASP A 128 1.02 -19.23 -1.64
N ASP A 129 0.24 -19.12 -2.73
CA ASP A 129 0.57 -18.19 -3.80
C ASP A 129 0.20 -16.75 -3.40
N PHE A 130 1.19 -15.98 -2.96
CA PHE A 130 1.00 -14.58 -2.55
C PHE A 130 0.90 -13.60 -3.73
N SER A 131 1.08 -14.03 -4.97
CA SER A 131 0.99 -13.13 -6.12
C SER A 131 -0.44 -12.71 -6.46
N THR A 132 -1.41 -13.51 -6.04
CA THR A 132 -2.83 -13.23 -6.22
C THR A 132 -3.33 -12.17 -5.24
N LEU A 133 -2.50 -11.77 -4.26
CA LEU A 133 -2.85 -10.73 -3.31
C LEU A 133 -2.83 -9.35 -3.98
N ASP A 134 -3.97 -8.68 -3.92
CA ASP A 134 -4.11 -7.32 -4.43
C ASP A 134 -3.44 -6.31 -3.48
N THR A 135 -2.15 -6.04 -3.73
CA THR A 135 -1.39 -5.07 -2.94
C THR A 135 -1.71 -3.60 -3.27
N SER A 136 -2.57 -3.33 -4.25
CA SER A 136 -3.05 -1.97 -4.53
C SER A 136 -3.89 -1.41 -3.38
N ARG A 137 -4.50 -2.29 -2.57
CA ARG A 137 -5.25 -1.92 -1.35
C ARG A 137 -4.42 -1.17 -0.30
N LEU A 138 -3.10 -1.27 -0.37
CA LEU A 138 -2.16 -0.56 0.50
C LEU A 138 -1.70 0.79 -0.06
N GLU A 139 -2.09 1.14 -1.28
CA GLU A 139 -1.64 2.37 -1.91
C GLU A 139 -2.24 3.58 -1.18
N GLN A 140 -1.37 4.32 -0.52
CA GLN A 140 -1.70 5.58 0.15
C GLN A 140 -1.71 6.74 -0.84
N GLU A 141 -2.50 6.60 -1.90
CA GLU A 141 -2.57 7.61 -2.96
C GLU A 141 -3.17 8.92 -2.45
N ILE A 142 -2.65 10.02 -3.01
CA ILE A 142 -3.15 11.36 -2.79
C ILE A 142 -3.96 11.75 -4.03
N TYR A 143 -5.23 12.03 -3.82
CA TYR A 143 -6.15 12.38 -4.88
C TYR A 143 -6.48 13.88 -4.80
N PRO A 144 -5.98 14.70 -5.74
CA PRO A 144 -6.36 16.10 -5.80
C PRO A 144 -7.84 16.23 -6.11
N ARG A 145 -8.47 17.24 -5.52
CA ARG A 145 -9.88 17.59 -5.73
C ARG A 145 -10.00 19.11 -5.87
N PRO A 146 -11.04 19.62 -6.56
CA PRO A 146 -11.22 21.07 -6.71
C PRO A 146 -11.34 21.85 -5.40
N TRP A 147 -11.72 21.19 -4.31
CA TRP A 147 -11.83 21.75 -2.96
C TRP A 147 -10.59 21.48 -2.07
N GLY A 148 -9.57 20.79 -2.56
CA GLY A 148 -8.40 20.37 -1.79
C GLY A 148 -7.89 18.99 -2.20
N PHE A 149 -7.84 18.02 -1.29
CA PHE A 149 -7.46 16.64 -1.61
C PHE A 149 -8.00 15.66 -0.57
N TYR A 150 -7.97 14.37 -0.90
CA TYR A 150 -7.97 13.33 0.13
C TYR A 150 -6.80 12.37 -0.08
N LYS A 151 -6.35 11.76 1.01
CA LYS A 151 -5.34 10.70 1.04
C LYS A 151 -5.99 9.42 1.54
N SER A 152 -5.89 8.34 0.77
CA SER A 152 -6.31 7.01 1.25
C SER A 152 -5.35 6.51 2.32
N THR A 153 -5.86 5.95 3.42
CA THR A 153 -5.04 5.41 4.52
C THR A 153 -5.29 3.95 4.81
N LEU A 154 -6.49 3.44 4.51
CA LEU A 154 -6.88 2.05 4.70
C LEU A 154 -7.93 1.66 3.65
N LEU A 155 -7.79 0.47 3.09
CA LEU A 155 -8.85 -0.18 2.31
C LEU A 155 -8.87 -1.67 2.64
N THR A 156 -10.01 -2.13 3.16
CA THR A 156 -10.31 -3.53 3.43
C THR A 156 -11.64 -3.89 2.77
N PRO A 157 -12.06 -5.17 2.77
CA PRO A 157 -13.38 -5.56 2.26
C PRO A 157 -14.54 -4.80 2.94
N ASP A 158 -14.39 -4.49 4.23
CA ASP A 158 -15.48 -3.98 5.07
C ASP A 158 -15.33 -2.50 5.47
N ALA A 159 -14.17 -1.89 5.18
CA ALA A 159 -13.87 -0.52 5.57
C ALA A 159 -12.95 0.21 4.61
N GLN A 160 -13.13 1.53 4.51
CA GLN A 160 -12.20 2.45 3.88
C GLN A 160 -11.91 3.63 4.81
N ALA A 161 -10.65 3.99 5.00
CA ALA A 161 -10.30 5.20 5.75
C ALA A 161 -9.53 6.19 4.88
N LYS A 162 -9.81 7.48 5.11
CA LYS A 162 -9.22 8.60 4.38
C LYS A 162 -8.85 9.73 5.33
N VAL A 163 -7.87 10.53 4.92
CA VAL A 163 -7.66 11.89 5.41
C VAL A 163 -8.15 12.86 4.35
N ILE A 164 -9.13 13.68 4.68
CA ILE A 164 -9.68 14.71 3.78
C ILE A 164 -9.13 16.06 4.20
N CYS A 165 -8.67 16.86 3.25
CA CYS A 165 -8.22 18.24 3.47
C CYS A 165 -8.96 19.17 2.52
N VAL A 166 -9.71 20.11 3.09
CA VAL A 166 -10.49 21.11 2.37
C VAL A 166 -9.84 22.47 2.52
N GLU A 167 -9.52 23.11 1.40
CA GLU A 167 -8.99 24.46 1.36
C GLU A 167 -10.02 25.48 1.87
N PRO A 168 -9.59 26.66 2.34
CA PRO A 168 -10.51 27.71 2.80
C PRO A 168 -11.60 28.01 1.77
N GLN A 169 -12.86 28.10 2.23
CA GLN A 169 -14.05 28.30 1.38
C GLN A 169 -14.35 27.15 0.40
N GLY A 170 -13.55 26.07 0.40
CA GLY A 170 -13.83 24.85 -0.32
C GLY A 170 -15.01 24.08 0.27
N LYS A 171 -15.71 23.32 -0.57
CA LYS A 171 -16.79 22.43 -0.13
C LYS A 171 -16.83 21.14 -0.92
N LEU A 172 -17.18 20.05 -0.26
CA LEU A 172 -17.49 18.79 -0.92
C LEU A 172 -18.81 18.92 -1.68
N SER A 173 -19.09 18.01 -2.60
CA SER A 173 -20.41 17.95 -3.25
C SER A 173 -21.47 17.53 -2.22
N LEU A 174 -22.70 18.04 -2.35
CA LEU A 174 -23.82 17.49 -1.58
C LEU A 174 -24.10 16.09 -2.11
N GLN A 175 -23.89 15.08 -1.27
CA GLN A 175 -23.89 13.70 -1.70
C GLN A 175 -24.57 12.78 -0.70
N LYS A 176 -24.89 11.56 -1.13
CA LYS A 176 -25.28 10.45 -0.26
C LYS A 176 -24.74 9.14 -0.81
N HIS A 177 -24.64 8.14 0.05
CA HIS A 177 -24.19 6.79 -0.27
C HIS A 177 -25.21 5.78 0.25
N PHE A 178 -25.47 4.69 -0.45
CA PHE A 178 -26.44 3.69 0.00
C PHE A 178 -25.77 2.49 0.67
N ARG A 179 -24.53 2.18 0.28
CA ARG A 179 -23.86 0.94 0.70
C ARG A 179 -22.91 1.11 1.88
N ARG A 180 -22.64 2.36 2.27
CA ARG A 180 -21.74 2.69 3.37
C ARG A 180 -22.27 3.79 4.28
N GLU A 181 -21.92 3.70 5.55
CA GLU A 181 -21.99 4.80 6.51
C GLU A 181 -20.61 5.44 6.66
N GLU A 182 -20.57 6.66 7.21
CA GLU A 182 -19.32 7.40 7.40
C GLU A 182 -19.20 7.94 8.82
N HIS A 183 -17.97 7.93 9.31
CA HIS A 183 -17.57 8.38 10.63
C HIS A 183 -16.45 9.38 10.45
N TRP A 184 -16.69 10.64 10.78
CA TRP A 184 -15.72 11.71 10.63
C TRP A 184 -15.26 12.21 11.99
N ILE A 185 -13.96 12.46 12.11
CA ILE A 185 -13.35 13.18 13.23
C ILE A 185 -12.62 14.38 12.66
N VAL A 186 -12.94 15.58 13.15
CA VAL A 186 -12.23 16.79 12.74
C VAL A 186 -10.85 16.81 13.39
N ILE A 187 -9.80 16.78 12.57
CA ILE A 187 -8.41 16.82 13.04
C ILE A 187 -7.98 18.28 13.27
N LYS A 188 -8.33 19.18 12.35
CA LYS A 188 -7.88 20.57 12.36
C LYS A 188 -8.89 21.47 11.65
N GLY A 189 -8.99 22.71 12.12
CA GLY A 189 -9.75 23.77 11.47
C GLY A 189 -11.20 23.82 11.96
N GLU A 190 -12.00 24.60 11.24
CA GLU A 190 -13.42 24.80 11.51
C GLU A 190 -14.20 24.78 10.20
N GLY A 191 -15.48 24.41 10.29
CA GLY A 191 -16.32 24.28 9.12
C GLY A 191 -17.80 24.17 9.48
N CYS A 192 -18.58 23.78 8.49
CA CYS A 192 -19.97 23.42 8.65
C CYS A 192 -20.21 22.06 7.99
N VAL A 193 -20.91 21.18 8.69
CA VAL A 193 -21.49 19.97 8.10
C VAL A 193 -23.00 20.16 7.94
N SER A 194 -23.48 19.91 6.74
CA SER A 194 -24.91 19.77 6.46
C SER A 194 -25.27 18.29 6.53
N LEU A 195 -26.28 17.93 7.31
CA LEU A 195 -26.86 16.58 7.39
C LEU A 195 -28.37 16.70 7.19
N GLU A 196 -28.86 16.19 6.07
CA GLU A 196 -30.23 16.41 5.60
C GLU A 196 -30.63 17.90 5.59
N LEU A 197 -31.48 18.32 6.53
CA LEU A 197 -31.97 19.70 6.69
C LEU A 197 -31.24 20.46 7.81
N SER A 198 -30.34 19.79 8.52
CA SER A 198 -29.60 20.38 9.64
C SER A 198 -28.24 20.88 9.18
N ASN A 199 -27.80 22.02 9.71
CA ASN A 199 -26.46 22.55 9.54
C ASN A 199 -25.81 22.68 10.90
N LYS A 200 -24.60 22.13 11.06
CA LYS A 200 -23.86 22.14 12.31
C LYS A 200 -22.47 22.71 12.06
N ALA A 201 -22.10 23.75 12.81
CA ALA A 201 -20.72 24.21 12.88
C ALA A 201 -19.87 23.13 13.56
N ILE A 202 -18.68 22.89 13.01
CA ILE A 202 -17.75 21.87 13.49
C ILE A 202 -16.36 22.46 13.72
N TYR A 203 -15.65 21.91 14.69
CA TYR A 203 -14.31 22.31 15.12
C TYR A 203 -13.44 21.07 15.35
N ALA A 204 -12.12 21.28 15.42
CA ALA A 204 -11.19 20.20 15.78
C ALA A 204 -11.64 19.45 17.04
N GLY A 205 -11.64 18.12 16.96
CA GLY A 205 -12.13 17.21 18.00
C GLY A 205 -13.58 16.77 17.82
N ASP A 206 -14.39 17.45 16.99
CA ASP A 206 -15.77 17.04 16.76
C ASP A 206 -15.86 15.71 16.01
N TYR A 207 -16.83 14.90 16.44
CA TYR A 207 -17.24 13.66 15.78
C TYR A 207 -18.56 13.86 15.04
N ILE A 208 -18.63 13.31 13.83
CA ILE A 208 -19.81 13.34 12.97
C ILE A 208 -20.08 11.92 12.48
N TYR A 209 -21.30 11.44 12.71
CA TYR A 209 -21.80 10.19 12.14
C TYR A 209 -22.76 10.48 10.99
N ILE A 210 -22.58 9.78 9.88
CA ILE A 210 -23.38 9.91 8.67
C ILE A 210 -23.95 8.53 8.33
N PRO A 211 -25.25 8.30 8.63
CA PRO A 211 -25.91 7.05 8.29
C PRO A 211 -25.99 6.82 6.77
N ARG A 212 -26.14 5.55 6.38
CA ARG A 212 -26.49 5.17 4.99
C ARG A 212 -27.72 5.95 4.51
N GLY A 213 -27.66 6.45 3.30
CA GLY A 213 -28.73 7.21 2.64
C GLY A 213 -28.84 8.67 3.08
N CYS A 214 -28.09 9.11 4.10
CA CYS A 214 -28.10 10.49 4.60
C CYS A 214 -27.43 11.43 3.60
N LYS A 215 -28.14 12.47 3.15
CA LYS A 215 -27.54 13.58 2.40
C LYS A 215 -26.63 14.39 3.29
N HIS A 216 -25.39 14.56 2.87
CA HIS A 216 -24.40 15.27 3.65
C HIS A 216 -23.47 16.10 2.78
N GLN A 217 -22.91 17.17 3.38
CA GLN A 217 -21.93 18.04 2.75
C GLN A 217 -21.01 18.65 3.82
N LEU A 218 -19.71 18.66 3.53
CA LEU A 218 -18.72 19.39 4.31
C LEU A 218 -18.34 20.69 3.61
N THR A 219 -18.35 21.79 4.36
CA THR A 219 -17.88 23.10 3.89
C THR A 219 -16.83 23.64 4.86
N ASN A 220 -15.68 24.06 4.33
CA ASN A 220 -14.71 24.81 5.11
C ASN A 220 -15.14 26.30 5.14
N THR A 221 -15.64 26.75 6.29
CA THR A 221 -16.06 28.15 6.51
C THR A 221 -14.94 29.01 7.08
N GLY A 222 -13.83 28.40 7.50
CA GLY A 222 -12.69 29.07 8.11
C GLY A 222 -11.75 29.73 7.10
N LYS A 223 -10.68 30.32 7.65
CA LYS A 223 -9.56 30.91 6.89
C LYS A 223 -8.37 29.97 6.71
N GLU A 224 -8.35 28.88 7.46
CA GLU A 224 -7.32 27.84 7.44
C GLU A 224 -7.86 26.55 6.82
N ARG A 225 -6.98 25.59 6.52
CA ARG A 225 -7.39 24.26 6.04
C ARG A 225 -8.21 23.51 7.09
N LEU A 226 -9.30 22.89 6.64
CA LEU A 226 -10.12 21.96 7.40
C LEU A 226 -9.69 20.53 7.08
N MET A 227 -9.31 19.75 8.10
CA MET A 227 -8.88 18.37 7.94
C MET A 227 -9.75 17.40 8.72
N LEU A 228 -10.15 16.30 8.08
CA LEU A 228 -10.93 15.22 8.69
C LEU A 228 -10.18 13.88 8.59
N ALA A 229 -10.30 13.06 9.61
CA ALA A 229 -10.18 11.61 9.48
C ALA A 229 -11.57 11.06 9.17
N GLU A 230 -11.71 10.33 8.08
CA GLU A 230 -12.94 9.65 7.67
C GLU A 230 -12.72 8.14 7.75
N VAL A 231 -13.68 7.44 8.34
CA VAL A 231 -13.83 5.99 8.25
C VAL A 231 -15.19 5.69 7.64
N GLN A 232 -15.20 4.95 6.55
CA GLN A 232 -16.38 4.47 5.87
C GLN A 232 -16.55 2.98 6.18
N LEU A 233 -17.75 2.57 6.58
CA LEU A 233 -18.07 1.17 6.88
C LEU A 233 -19.19 0.67 5.96
N GLY A 234 -18.96 -0.45 5.27
CA GLY A 234 -19.86 -0.92 4.23
C GLY A 234 -19.26 -2.07 3.42
N ASP A 235 -20.01 -2.52 2.42
CA ASP A 235 -19.61 -3.62 1.52
C ASP A 235 -19.15 -3.11 0.14
N TYR A 236 -19.14 -1.78 -0.06
CA TYR A 236 -18.76 -1.14 -1.30
C TYR A 236 -18.37 0.32 -1.12
N PHE A 237 -17.28 0.73 -1.78
CA PHE A 237 -16.69 2.07 -1.63
C PHE A 237 -16.43 2.80 -2.96
N GLY A 238 -16.98 2.28 -4.06
CA GLY A 238 -16.85 2.87 -5.39
C GLY A 238 -17.48 4.25 -5.52
N GLU A 239 -17.00 5.04 -6.47
CA GLU A 239 -17.48 6.41 -6.77
C GLU A 239 -18.89 6.43 -7.40
N ASP A 240 -19.36 5.30 -7.91
CA ASP A 240 -20.69 5.07 -8.48
C ASP A 240 -21.79 4.86 -7.42
N ASP A 241 -21.45 4.53 -6.17
CA ASP A 241 -22.39 4.61 -5.04
C ASP A 241 -22.67 6.06 -4.61
N ILE A 242 -22.03 7.04 -5.25
CA ILE A 242 -22.16 8.46 -4.91
C ILE A 242 -23.21 9.12 -5.79
N ILE A 243 -24.36 9.46 -5.20
CA ILE A 243 -25.32 10.37 -5.85
C ILE A 243 -24.97 11.80 -5.46
N ARG A 244 -24.60 12.62 -6.47
CA ARG A 244 -24.28 14.04 -6.30
C ARG A 244 -25.49 14.89 -6.65
N TYR A 245 -25.97 15.69 -5.70
CA TYR A 245 -27.13 16.57 -5.87
C TYR A 245 -26.73 17.99 -6.24
N GLN A 246 -25.62 18.49 -5.68
CA GLN A 246 -25.10 19.82 -5.96
C GLN A 246 -23.57 19.77 -5.95
N ASP A 247 -22.96 20.16 -7.07
CA ASP A 247 -21.52 20.29 -7.20
C ASP A 247 -21.19 21.58 -7.95
N ILE A 248 -20.50 22.50 -7.27
CA ILE A 248 -20.07 23.77 -7.89
C ILE A 248 -18.91 23.59 -8.87
N TYR A 249 -18.36 22.38 -8.96
CA TYR A 249 -17.21 22.04 -9.81
C TYR A 249 -17.62 21.23 -11.05
N GLY A 250 -18.93 21.09 -11.33
CA GLY A 250 -19.42 20.52 -12.58
C GLY A 250 -19.32 19.00 -12.74
N ARG A 251 -19.13 18.23 -11.65
CA ARG A 251 -19.03 16.76 -11.70
C ARG A 251 -20.38 16.04 -11.59
N VAL A 252 -21.49 16.76 -11.71
CA VAL A 252 -22.82 16.14 -11.77
C VAL A 252 -23.04 15.59 -13.17
N SER A 253 -22.93 14.28 -13.35
CA SER A 253 -23.44 13.61 -14.54
C SER A 253 -24.97 13.61 -14.46
N ASN A 254 -25.63 14.34 -15.37
CA ASN A 254 -27.09 14.40 -15.49
C ASN A 254 -27.68 12.99 -15.52
N HIS A 255 -28.12 12.48 -14.37
CA HIS A 255 -29.05 11.37 -14.31
C HIS A 255 -30.44 12.00 -14.27
N SER A 256 -30.97 12.20 -15.48
CA SER A 256 -32.38 12.49 -15.70
C SER A 256 -33.19 11.42 -14.97
N LEU A 257 -34.01 11.85 -14.01
CA LEU A 257 -35.11 11.05 -13.48
C LEU A 257 -36.10 10.72 -14.59
#